data_AF-A0A3M7S9Q5-F1
#
_entry.id   AF-A0A3M7S9Q5-F1
#
_cell.length_a   1.000
_cell.length_b   1.000
_cell.length_c   1.000
_cell.angle_alpha   90.00
_cell.angle_beta   90.00
_cell.angle_gamma   90.00
#
_symmetry.space_group_name_H-M   'P 1'
#
loop_
_entity.id
_entity.type
_entity.pdbx_description
1 polymer ?
#
loop_
_entity_poly.entity_id
_entity_poly.type
_entity_poly.pdbx_seq_one_letter_code
_entity_poly.pdbx_strand_id
1 'polypeptide(L)' 'MICEFCGKEDSVQIVLSCGYTVCLEHVNNLGDTFQCIICKNHVINKQALFNMNKNRSILSKLQFTNYLNTVKEKCF' A
#
# COMPACT_ATOMS: atom_id res chain seq x y z
N MET A 1 10.24 6.75 -4.31
CA MET A 1 9.92 6.81 -2.86
C MET A 1 10.35 5.48 -2.29
N ILE A 2 11.22 5.51 -1.28
CA ILE A 2 11.81 4.31 -0.65
C ILE A 2 10.88 3.80 0.44
N CYS A 3 10.76 2.48 0.60
CA CYS A 3 10.05 1.88 1.72
C CYS A 3 10.88 2.05 2.99
N GLU A 4 10.34 2.72 3.99
CA GLU A 4 11.02 2.96 5.27
C GLU A 4 11.27 1.68 6.07
N PHE A 5 10.60 0.57 5.70
CA PHE A 5 10.78 -0.72 6.35
C PHE A 5 11.86 -1.61 5.70
N CYS A 6 11.95 -1.65 4.37
CA CYS A 6 12.81 -2.60 3.65
C CYS A 6 13.76 -1.96 2.62
N GLY A 7 13.66 -0.66 2.39
CA GLY A 7 14.51 0.05 1.42
C GLY A 7 14.13 -0.11 -0.05
N LYS A 8 13.04 -0.83 -0.41
CA LYS A 8 12.64 -0.98 -1.82
C LYS A 8 12.04 0.31 -2.41
N GLU A 9 12.49 0.68 -3.62
CA GLU A 9 12.04 1.88 -4.34
C GLU A 9 10.98 1.62 -5.42
N ASP A 10 10.98 0.42 -6.01
CA ASP A 10 10.13 0.07 -7.16
C ASP A 10 8.79 -0.57 -6.76
N SER A 11 8.45 -0.53 -5.47
CA SER A 11 7.21 -1.09 -4.95
C SER A 11 6.15 -0.01 -4.78
N VAL A 12 4.88 -0.41 -4.86
CA VAL A 12 3.78 0.49 -4.49
C VAL A 12 3.92 0.85 -3.03
N GLN A 13 4.08 2.14 -2.77
CA GLN A 13 4.21 2.73 -1.44
C GLN A 13 2.84 3.17 -0.94
N ILE A 14 2.58 2.97 0.35
CA ILE A 14 1.41 3.50 1.05
C ILE A 14 1.86 4.27 2.28
N VAL A 15 1.15 5.37 2.52
CA VAL A 15 1.45 6.30 3.59
C VAL A 15 0.70 5.84 4.84
N LEU A 16 1.44 5.54 5.90
CA LEU A 16 0.88 5.23 7.21
C LEU A 16 0.26 6.47 7.84
N SER A 17 -0.65 6.27 8.80
CA SER A 17 -1.30 7.36 9.55
C SER A 17 -0.31 8.27 10.30
N CYS A 18 0.89 7.75 10.60
CA CYS A 18 2.00 8.50 11.19
C CYS A 18 2.91 9.23 10.19
N GLY A 19 2.64 9.16 8.88
CA GLY A 19 3.41 9.85 7.85
C GLY A 19 4.55 9.05 7.22
N TYR A 20 4.96 7.93 7.81
CA TYR A 20 5.93 7.00 7.19
C TYR A 20 5.36 6.30 5.97
N THR A 21 6.23 5.87 5.05
CA THR A 21 5.84 5.18 3.82
C THR A 21 6.37 3.75 3.80
N VAL A 22 5.51 2.79 3.44
CA VAL A 22 5.87 1.37 3.41
C VAL A 22 5.31 0.68 2.16
N CYS A 23 5.90 -0.43 1.74
CA CYS A 23 5.36 -1.19 0.62
C CYS A 23 3.94 -1.73 0.92
N LEU A 24 3.09 -1.71 -0.11
CA LEU A 24 1.78 -2.33 -0.09
C LEU A 24 1.85 -3.82 0.28
N GLU A 25 2.86 -4.53 -0.21
CA GLU A 25 3.08 -5.94 0.12
C GLU A 25 3.26 -6.18 1.63
N HIS A 26 4.02 -5.33 2.33
CA HIS A 26 4.20 -5.47 3.77
C HIS A 26 2.89 -5.28 4.51
N VAL A 27 2.08 -4.29 4.13
CA VAL A 27 0.78 -4.06 4.75
C VAL A 27 -0.19 -5.19 4.41
N ASN A 28 -0.18 -5.70 3.18
CA ASN A 28 -1.02 -6.81 2.78
C ASN A 28 -0.71 -8.09 3.57
N ASN A 29 0.56 -8.34 3.88
CA ASN A 29 0.99 -9.47 4.71
C ASN A 29 0.65 -9.32 6.20
N LEU A 30 0.24 -8.13 6.66
CA LEU A 30 -0.22 -7.89 8.03
C LEU A 30 -1.72 -8.18 8.17
N GLY A 31 -2.18 -8.40 9.41
CA GLY A 31 -3.60 -8.57 9.71
C GLY A 31 -4.45 -7.32 9.44
N ASP A 32 -5.77 -7.43 9.60
CA ASP A 32 -6.72 -6.31 9.45
C ASP A 32 -6.41 -5.13 10.38
N THR A 33 -5.88 -5.41 11.55
CA THR A 33 -5.43 -4.42 12.53
C THR A 33 -4.04 -4.81 13.00
N PHE A 34 -3.07 -3.90 12.89
CA PHE A 34 -1.67 -4.18 13.21
C PHE A 34 -1.02 -2.98 13.89
N GLN A 35 -0.01 -3.24 14.71
CA GLN A 35 0.81 -2.18 15.28
C GLN A 35 1.76 -1.65 14.22
N CYS A 36 1.94 -0.32 14.17
CA CYS A 36 2.82 0.31 13.20
C CYS A 36 4.22 -0.31 13.22
N ILE A 37 4.65 -0.88 12.09
CA ILE A 37 5.94 -1.57 11.98
C ILE A 37 7.15 -0.64 12.12
N ILE A 38 6.95 0.67 11.91
CA ILE A 38 8.00 1.68 12.00
C ILE A 38 8.11 2.21 13.43
N CYS A 39 7.10 2.93 13.92
CA CYS A 39 7.20 3.61 15.21
C CYS A 39 6.69 2.78 16.39
N LYS A 40 6.02 1.65 16.15
CA LYS A 40 5.47 0.74 17.16
C LYS A 40 4.64 1.43 18.26
N ASN A 41 4.05 2.59 17.99
CA ASN A 41 3.38 3.41 19.01
C ASN A 41 1.88 3.58 18.77
N HIS A 42 1.37 3.17 17.62
CA HIS A 42 -0.05 3.25 17.31
C HIS A 42 -0.51 2.01 16.56
N VAL A 43 -1.80 1.76 16.66
CA VAL A 43 -2.50 0.69 15.95
C VAL A 43 -3.04 1.26 14.65
N ILE A 44 -2.84 0.52 13.57
CA ILE A 44 -3.27 0.83 12.22
C ILE A 44 -4.35 -0.18 11.84
N ASN A 45 -5.51 0.33 11.46
CA ASN A 45 -6.55 -0.46 10.81
C ASN A 45 -6.34 -0.40 9.30
N LYS A 46 -6.16 -1.57 8.67
CA LYS A 46 -5.87 -1.71 7.23
C LYS A 46 -6.95 -1.08 6.35
N GLN A 47 -8.22 -1.27 6.67
CA GLN A 47 -9.32 -0.68 5.90
C GLN A 47 -9.32 0.85 5.99
N ALA A 48 -9.16 1.39 7.21
CA ALA A 48 -9.06 2.84 7.41
C ALA A 48 -7.84 3.42 6.69
N LEU A 49 -6.70 2.74 6.74
CA LEU A 49 -5.46 3.11 6.04
C LEU A 49 -5.66 3.17 4.53
N PHE A 50 -6.29 2.16 3.93
CA PHE A 50 -6.57 2.12 2.49
C PHE A 50 -7.64 3.14 2.06
N ASN A 51 -8.53 3.52 2.96
CA ASN A 51 -9.53 4.54 2.72
C ASN A 51 -9.00 5.98 2.87
N MET A 52 -7.76 6.17 3.34
CA MET A 52 -7.13 7.49 3.37
C MET A 52 -6.99 8.04 1.95
N ASN A 53 -7.29 9.33 1.75
CA ASN A 53 -7.37 9.94 0.41
C ASN A 53 -6.11 9.68 -0.45
N LYS A 54 -4.92 9.79 0.14
CA LYS A 54 -3.64 9.51 -0.52
C LYS A 54 -3.52 8.05 -0.96
N ASN A 55 -3.84 7.12 -0.07
CA ASN A 55 -3.70 5.68 -0.33
C ASN A 55 -4.77 5.19 -1.29
N ARG A 56 -6.01 5.68 -1.16
CA ARG A 56 -7.12 5.38 -2.06
C ARG A 56 -6.77 5.73 -3.51
N SER A 57 -6.21 6.92 -3.77
CA SER A 57 -5.79 7.30 -5.12
C SER A 57 -4.68 6.40 -5.68
N ILE A 58 -3.74 5.96 -4.84
CA ILE A 58 -2.66 5.04 -5.24
C ILE A 58 -3.24 3.66 -5.61
N LEU A 59 -4.13 3.12 -4.77
CA LEU A 59 -4.76 1.82 -4.96
C LEU A 59 -5.70 1.81 -6.19
N SER A 60 -6.47 2.87 -6.41
CA SER A 60 -7.32 2.97 -7.60
C SER A 60 -6.50 2.99 -8.90
N LYS A 61 -5.36 3.70 -8.92
CA LYS A 61 -4.45 3.68 -10.09
C LYS A 61 -3.90 2.29 -10.35
N LEU A 62 -3.45 1.60 -9.30
CA LEU A 62 -2.99 0.21 -9.36
C LEU A 62 -4.05 -0.73 -9.96
N GLN A 63 -5.28 -0.66 -9.44
CA GLN A 63 -6.36 -1.53 -9.88
C GLN A 63 -6.71 -1.27 -11.36
N PHE A 64 -6.67 -0.01 -11.79
CA PHE A 64 -6.86 0.37 -13.19
C PHE A 64 -5.72 -0.14 -14.08
N THR A 65 -4.46 0.02 -13.66
CA THR A 65 -3.30 -0.51 -14.40
C THR A 65 -3.35 -2.03 -14.50
N ASN A 66 -3.74 -2.73 -13.43
CA ASN A 66 -3.87 -4.18 -13.44
C ASN A 66 -4.98 -4.64 -14.40
N TYR A 67 -6.14 -3.96 -14.38
CA TYR A 67 -7.23 -4.20 -15.32
C TYR A 67 -6.78 -4.03 -16.79
N LEU A 68 -6.05 -2.96 -17.10
CA LEU A 68 -5.54 -2.73 -18.46
C LEU A 68 -4.56 -3.81 -18.91
N ASN A 69 -3.69 -4.30 -18.02
CA ASN A 69 -2.78 -5.40 -18.34
C ASN A 69 -3.55 -6.71 -18.59
N THR A 70 -4.50 -7.06 -17.74
CA THR A 70 -5.35 -8.26 -17.94
C THR A 70 -6.14 -8.21 -19.26
N VAL A 71 -6.63 -7.03 -19.66
CA VAL A 71 -7.33 -6.87 -20.95
C VAL A 71 -6.36 -6.96 -22.12
N LYS A 72 -5.15 -6.40 -22.02
CA LYS A 72 -4.10 -6.55 -23.04
C LYS A 72 -3.69 -8.00 -23.27
N GLU A 73 -3.55 -8.78 -22.19
CA GLU A 73 -3.18 -10.19 -22.27
C GLU A 73 -4.28 -11.08 -22.86
N LYS A 74 -5.55 -10.66 -22.79
CA LYS A 74 -6.69 -11.38 -23.39
C LYS A 74 -6.96 -11.04 -24.86
N CYS A 75 -6.25 -10.08 -25.43
CA CYS A 75 -6.39 -9.67 -26.83
C CYS A 75 -5.28 -10.22 -27.75
N PHE A 76 -4.49 -11.19 -27.30
CA PHE A 76 -3.48 -11.89 -28.11
C PHE A 76 -3.85 -13.36 -28.35
#